data_AF-A0A7G3BJG8-F1
#
_entry.id   AF-A0A7G3BJG8-F1
#
_cell.length_a   1.000
_cell.length_b   1.000
_cell.length_c   1.000
_cell.angle_alpha   90.00
_cell.angle_beta   90.00
_cell.angle_gamma   90.00
#
_symmetry.space_group_name_H-M   'P 1'
#
loop_
_entity.id
_entity.type
_entity.pdbx_description
1 polymer ?
#
loop_
_entity_poly.entity_id
_entity_poly.type
_entity_poly.pdbx_seq_one_letter_code
_entity_poly.pdbx_strand_id
1 'polypeptide(L)'
;MNLKERYTKPTPKFFKILRNIGIALTAAGGAILAAPVSIPATIITAATYMTVAGTVASVVSQAVVKDGDDDEPKDFDNSALIK
;
A
#
# COMPACT_ATOMS: atom_id res chain seq x y z
N MET A 1 -18.43 14.59 24.67
CA MET A 1 -18.02 14.21 23.30
C MET A 1 -17.56 12.76 23.34
N ASN A 2 -18.33 11.84 22.76
CA ASN A 2 -18.09 10.40 22.90
C ASN A 2 -16.89 9.96 22.05
N LEU A 3 -15.96 9.20 22.63
CA LEU A 3 -14.83 8.58 21.90
C LEU A 3 -15.31 7.73 20.70
N LYS A 4 -16.54 7.20 20.80
CA LYS A 4 -17.21 6.40 19.77
C LYS A 4 -17.35 7.17 18.44
N GLU A 5 -17.73 8.45 18.48
CA GLU A 5 -17.94 9.28 17.27
C GLU A 5 -16.63 9.70 16.58
N ARG A 6 -15.51 9.66 17.31
CA ARG A 6 -14.17 9.92 16.74
C ARG A 6 -13.58 8.69 16.04
N TYR A 7 -13.96 7.50 16.49
CA TYR A 7 -13.52 6.23 15.91
C TYR A 7 -14.23 5.93 14.58
N THR A 8 -15.50 6.33 14.42
CA THR A 8 -16.27 6.13 13.19
C THR A 8 -15.94 7.14 12.08
N LYS A 9 -14.90 7.96 12.26
CA LYS A 9 -14.52 8.93 11.23
C LYS A 9 -13.70 8.22 10.16
N PRO A 10 -14.14 8.27 8.89
CA PRO A 10 -13.47 7.57 7.80
C PRO A 10 -12.00 7.95 7.76
N THR A 11 -11.17 6.94 7.50
CA THR A 11 -9.71 7.01 7.59
C THR A 11 -9.15 8.31 7.03
N PRO A 12 -8.30 9.02 7.81
CA PRO A 12 -7.78 10.32 7.41
C PRO A 12 -7.11 10.21 6.04
N LYS A 13 -7.42 11.14 5.12
CA LYS A 13 -6.87 11.15 3.74
C LYS A 13 -5.35 11.00 3.70
N PHE A 14 -4.66 11.48 4.73
CA PHE A 14 -3.22 11.35 4.95
C PHE A 14 -2.72 9.89 4.85
N PHE A 15 -3.31 8.93 5.59
CA PHE A 15 -2.81 7.55 5.63
C PHE A 15 -3.11 6.76 4.35
N LYS A 16 -4.20 7.11 3.65
CA LYS A 16 -4.50 6.53 2.32
C LYS A 16 -3.44 6.96 1.30
N ILE A 17 -3.08 8.24 1.29
CA ILE A 17 -2.02 8.77 0.42
C ILE A 17 -0.67 8.16 0.79
N LEU A 18 -0.35 8.09 2.09
CA LEU A 18 0.90 7.52 2.58
C LEU A 18 1.05 6.04 2.19
N ARG A 19 -0.02 5.23 2.28
CA ARG A 19 -0.02 3.82 1.84
C ARG A 19 0.32 3.69 0.35
N ASN A 20 -0.33 4.49 -0.50
CA ASN A 20 -0.14 4.43 -1.96
C ASN A 20 1.30 4.81 -2.34
N ILE A 21 1.85 5.85 -1.70
CA ILE A 21 3.25 6.25 -1.88
C ILE A 21 4.20 5.14 -1.39
N GLY A 22 3.94 4.55 -0.22
CA GLY A 22 4.76 3.45 0.31
C GLY A 22 4.80 2.23 -0.60
N ILE A 23 3.66 1.88 -1.23
CA ILE A 23 3.57 0.79 -2.21
C ILE A 23 4.38 1.14 -3.47
N ALA A 24 4.23 2.36 -4.00
CA ALA A 24 4.95 2.81 -5.17
C ALA A 24 6.48 2.82 -4.96
N LEU A 25 6.94 3.32 -3.81
CA LEU A 25 8.36 3.32 -3.43
C LEU A 25 8.90 1.89 -3.28
N THR A 26 8.14 1.01 -2.64
CA THR A 26 8.52 -0.40 -2.46
C THR A 26 8.63 -1.11 -3.81
N ALA A 27 7.68 -0.89 -4.72
CA ALA A 27 7.69 -1.47 -6.05
C ALA A 27 8.87 -0.95 -6.89
N ALA A 28 9.12 0.36 -6.88
CA ALA A 28 10.24 0.97 -7.59
C ALA A 28 11.59 0.47 -7.05
N GLY A 29 11.79 0.50 -5.73
CA GLY A 29 13.01 -0.01 -5.11
C GLY A 29 13.18 -1.52 -5.33
N GLY A 30 12.11 -2.30 -5.20
CA GLY A 30 12.12 -3.75 -5.47
C GLY A 30 12.49 -4.09 -6.91
N ALA A 31 11.99 -3.33 -7.90
CA ALA A 31 12.34 -3.51 -9.30
C ALA A 31 13.83 -3.21 -9.57
N ILE A 32 14.38 -2.14 -8.97
CA ILE A 32 15.80 -1.81 -9.07
C ILE A 32 16.66 -2.92 -8.46
N LEU A 33 16.27 -3.45 -7.30
CA LEU A 33 16.99 -4.52 -6.62
C LEU A 33 16.88 -5.87 -7.35
N ALA A 34 15.78 -6.12 -8.06
CA ALA A 34 15.57 -7.34 -8.83
C ALA A 34 16.43 -7.41 -10.12
N ALA A 35 16.82 -6.26 -10.66
CA ALA A 35 17.64 -6.16 -11.86
C ALA A 35 18.83 -5.21 -11.65
N PRO A 36 19.86 -5.61 -10.89
CA PRO A 36 21.00 -4.74 -10.54
C PRO A 36 22.02 -4.60 -11.69
N VAL A 37 21.60 -4.65 -12.96
CA VAL A 37 22.53 -4.70 -14.11
C VAL A 37 23.13 -3.33 -14.36
N SER A 38 24.44 -3.21 -14.14
CA SER A 38 25.23 -2.01 -14.43
C SER A 38 24.82 -0.76 -13.63
N ILE A 39 24.08 -0.93 -12.53
CA ILE A 39 23.62 0.18 -11.71
C ILE A 39 24.72 0.52 -10.68
N PRO A 40 25.13 1.81 -10.56
CA PRO A 40 26.06 2.25 -9.53
C PRO A 40 25.57 1.91 -8.11
N ALA A 41 26.50 1.52 -7.23
CA ALA A 41 26.18 1.09 -5.87
C ALA A 41 25.37 2.12 -5.07
N THR A 42 25.57 3.42 -5.32
CA THR A 42 24.82 4.51 -4.68
C THR A 42 23.32 4.43 -4.94
N ILE A 43 22.91 4.04 -6.14
CA ILE A 43 21.50 3.90 -6.52
C ILE A 43 20.90 2.66 -5.85
N ILE A 44 21.65 1.56 -5.81
CA ILE A 44 21.22 0.33 -5.12
C ILE A 44 21.00 0.62 -3.63
N THR A 45 21.93 1.31 -2.97
CA THR A 45 21.79 1.70 -1.57
C THR A 45 20.58 2.59 -1.34
N ALA A 46 20.36 3.58 -2.21
CA ALA A 46 19.18 4.44 -2.14
C ALA A 46 17.87 3.64 -2.32
N ALA A 47 17.84 2.71 -3.27
CA ALA A 47 16.72 1.81 -3.50
C ALA A 47 16.42 0.93 -2.28
N THR A 48 17.46 0.40 -1.61
CA THR A 48 17.30 -0.36 -0.38
C THR A 48 16.62 0.46 0.72
N TYR A 49 17.08 1.69 0.99
CA TYR A 49 16.43 2.56 1.98
C TYR A 49 15.01 2.93 1.59
N MET A 50 14.76 3.18 0.30
CA MET A 50 13.45 3.47 -0.23
C MET A 50 12.47 2.31 -0.03
N THR A 51 12.90 1.07 -0.30
CA THR A 51 12.11 -0.15 -0.07
C THR A 51 11.80 -0.33 1.42
N VAL A 52 12.77 -0.12 2.32
CA VAL A 52 12.55 -0.22 3.77
C VAL A 52 11.55 0.84 4.25
N ALA A 53 11.74 2.09 3.83
CA ALA A 53 10.82 3.17 4.19
C ALA A 53 9.40 2.91 3.64
N GLY A 54 9.29 2.44 2.39
CA GLY A 54 8.02 2.11 1.75
C GLY A 54 7.27 0.98 2.46
N THR A 55 7.96 -0.11 2.81
CA THR A 55 7.36 -1.24 3.54
C THR A 55 6.84 -0.86 4.92
N VAL A 56 7.65 -0.15 5.72
CA VAL A 56 7.22 0.34 7.04
C VAL A 56 6.03 1.30 6.90
N ALA A 57 6.10 2.27 5.99
CA ALA A 57 5.02 3.22 5.75
C ALA A 57 3.72 2.52 5.33
N SER A 58 3.80 1.52 4.46
CA SER A 58 2.64 0.75 4.00
C SER A 58 2.04 -0.11 5.12
N VAL A 59 2.85 -0.79 5.93
CA VAL A 59 2.37 -1.62 7.05
C VAL A 59 1.74 -0.76 8.14
N VAL A 60 2.39 0.35 8.52
CA VAL A 60 1.84 1.29 9.53
C VAL A 60 0.55 1.93 9.03
N SER A 61 0.52 2.36 7.76
CA SER A 61 -0.70 2.93 7.18
C SER A 61 -1.83 1.90 7.15
N GLN A 62 -1.56 0.63 6.84
CA GLN A 62 -2.57 -0.43 6.89
C GLN A 62 -3.05 -0.74 8.30
N ALA A 63 -2.15 -0.76 9.28
CA ALA A 63 -2.49 -0.98 10.69
C ALA A 63 -3.39 0.12 11.25
N VAL A 64 -3.18 1.37 10.83
CA VAL A 64 -4.00 2.53 11.23
C VAL A 64 -5.28 2.65 10.39
N VAL A 65 -5.30 2.12 9.16
CA VAL A 65 -6.40 2.30 8.18
C VAL A 65 -7.49 1.22 8.26
N LYS A 66 -7.38 0.25 9.16
CA LYS A 66 -8.40 -0.80 9.32
C LYS A 66 -9.64 -0.27 10.06
N ASP A 67 -10.45 0.53 9.39
CA ASP A 67 -11.89 0.63 9.65
C ASP A 67 -12.61 -0.35 8.71
N GLY A 68 -13.64 -1.02 9.23
CA GLY A 68 -14.32 -2.14 8.59
C GLY A 68 -14.94 -1.83 7.22
N ASP A 69 -15.11 -2.92 6.46
CA ASP A 69 -15.95 -3.10 5.25
C ASP A 69 -15.46 -2.24 4.04
N ASP A 70 -15.06 -2.73 2.86
CA ASP A 70 -15.68 -3.65 1.91
C ASP A 70 -14.64 -4.00 0.82
N ASP A 71 -13.84 -5.06 0.99
CA ASP A 71 -13.14 -5.70 -0.14
C ASP A 71 -13.87 -7.03 -0.43
N GLU A 72 -15.17 -6.95 -0.70
CA GLU A 72 -15.90 -8.07 -1.30
C GLU A 72 -15.46 -8.16 -2.76
N PRO A 73 -14.86 -9.27 -3.22
CA PRO A 73 -14.59 -9.45 -4.63
C PRO A 73 -15.95 -9.49 -5.33
N LYS A 74 -16.22 -8.51 -6.20
CA LYS A 74 -17.32 -8.59 -7.15
C LYS A 74 -17.00 -9.73 -8.11
N ASP A 75 -17.42 -10.95 -7.74
CA ASP A 75 -17.44 -12.08 -8.65
C ASP A 75 -18.16 -11.62 -9.93
N PHE A 76 -17.44 -11.66 -11.06
CA PHE A 76 -18.06 -11.51 -12.36
C PHE A 76 -19.00 -12.71 -12.54
N ASP A 77 -20.29 -12.45 -12.33
CA ASP A 77 -21.37 -13.39 -12.55
C ASP A 77 -21.33 -13.90 -14.00
N ASN A 78 -20.78 -15.10 -14.17
CA ASN A 78 -20.70 -15.78 -15.47
C ASN A 78 -21.95 -16.66 -15.74
N SER A 79 -23.02 -16.51 -14.95
CA SER A 79 -24.27 -17.26 -15.13
C SER A 79 -25.11 -16.77 -16.32
N ALA A 80 -24.79 -15.60 -16.89
CA ALA A 80 -25.47 -15.04 -18.07
C ALA A 80 -24.97 -15.60 -19.41
N LEU A 81 -23.87 -16.36 -19.44
CA LEU A 81 -23.33 -16.97 -20.67
C LEU A 81 -23.73 -18.45 -20.86
N ILE A 82 -24.47 -19.04 -19.91
CA ILE A 82 -24.94 -20.44 -19.98
C ILE A 82 -26.47 -20.51 -19.83
N LYS A 83 -27.20 -19.63 -20.52
CA LYS A 83 -28.64 -19.77 -20.74
C LYS A 83 -29.00 -19.56 -22.20
#